data_AF-A0A511XNZ4-F1
#
_entry.id   AF-A0A511XNZ4-F1
#
_cell.length_a   1.000
_cell.length_b   1.000
_cell.length_c   1.000
_cell.angle_alpha   90.00
_cell.angle_beta   90.00
_cell.angle_gamma   90.00
#
_symmetry.space_group_name_H-M   'P 1'
#
loop_
_entity.id
_entity.type
_entity.pdbx_description
1 polymer ?
#
loop_
_entity_poly.entity_id
_entity_poly.type
_entity_poly.pdbx_seq_one_letter_code
_entity_poly.pdbx_strand_id
1 'polypeptide(L)' 'MADSARYIVYRTAASEDQAAGYIVNAVMWDGITNYSPGSGLALAADPAGQYPIGGSYVAPTS' A
#
# COMPACT_ATOMS: atom_id res chain seq x y z
N MET A 1 6.80 -11.82 -19.18
CA MET A 1 5.42 -11.68 -18.67
C MET A 1 5.52 -10.77 -17.47
N ALA A 2 4.73 -9.70 -17.39
CA ALA A 2 4.71 -8.90 -16.17
C ALA A 2 4.08 -9.77 -15.08
N ASP A 3 4.84 -10.07 -14.03
CA ASP A 3 4.35 -10.89 -12.93
C ASP A 3 3.54 -9.96 -12.02
N SER A 4 2.21 -10.07 -12.09
CA SER A 4 1.32 -9.28 -11.25
C SER A 4 1.55 -9.68 -9.79
N ALA A 5 2.05 -8.76 -8.98
CA ALA A 5 2.23 -8.98 -7.55
C ALA A 5 1.16 -8.24 -6.74
N ARG A 6 0.93 -8.69 -5.51
CA ARG A 6 0.05 -7.98 -4.58
C ARG A 6 0.79 -6.77 -4.01
N TYR A 7 0.12 -5.62 -4.02
CA TYR A 7 0.57 -4.38 -3.43
C TYR A 7 -0.48 -3.87 -2.46
N ILE A 8 -0.03 -3.32 -1.34
CA ILE A 8 -0.88 -2.59 -0.41
C ILE A 8 -0.84 -1.11 -0.71
N VAL A 9 -1.96 -0.43 -0.48
CA VAL A 9 -2.05 1.02 -0.44
C VAL A 9 -2.22 1.41 1.02
N TYR A 10 -1.28 2.17 1.54
CA TYR A 10 -1.25 2.61 2.93
C TYR A 10 -1.17 4.12 3.03
N ARG A 11 -1.63 4.68 4.14
CA ARG A 11 -1.49 6.11 4.44
C ARG A 11 -0.06 6.47 4.78
N THR A 12 0.49 7.49 4.14
CA THR A 12 1.80 8.05 4.50
C THR A 12 1.70 9.09 5.59
N ALA A 13 0.52 9.71 5.75
CA ALA A 13 0.23 10.67 6.80
C ALA A 13 -1.03 10.25 7.56
N ALA A 14 -1.05 10.50 8.87
CA ALA A 14 -2.23 10.29 9.68
C ALA A 14 -3.38 11.20 9.22
N SER A 15 -4.60 10.75 9.45
CA SER A 15 -5.85 11.49 9.28
C SER A 15 -6.73 11.26 10.50
N GLU A 16 -7.83 11.99 10.59
CA GLU A 16 -8.68 12.02 11.80
C GLU A 16 -9.05 10.61 12.31
N ASP A 17 -9.36 9.67 11.39
CA ASP A 17 -9.74 8.29 11.74
C ASP A 17 -8.65 7.24 11.51
N GLN A 18 -7.51 7.58 10.90
CA GLN A 18 -6.55 6.60 10.37
C GLN A 18 -5.10 7.04 10.59
N ALA A 19 -4.31 6.23 11.29
CA ALA A 19 -2.90 6.51 11.51
C ALA A 19 -2.06 6.40 10.23
N ALA A 20 -0.86 6.98 10.24
CA ALA A 20 0.15 6.68 9.21
C ALA A 20 0.47 5.18 9.26
N GLY A 21 0.64 4.57 8.08
CA GLY A 21 0.76 3.14 7.90
C GLY A 21 -0.57 2.38 7.77
N TYR A 22 -1.72 3.03 7.99
CA TYR A 22 -3.01 2.34 7.86
C TYR A 22 -3.26 1.88 6.43
N ILE A 23 -3.56 0.60 6.27
CA ILE A 23 -3.77 -0.02 4.95
C ILE A 23 -5.22 0.20 4.53
N VAL A 24 -5.41 1.01 3.50
CA VAL A 24 -6.74 1.36 2.97
C VAL A 24 -7.17 0.44 1.83
N ASN A 25 -6.21 -0.19 1.12
CA ASN A 25 -6.51 -1.06 0.00
C ASN A 25 -5.39 -2.09 -0.24
N ALA A 26 -5.69 -3.15 -0.97
CA ALA A 26 -4.72 -4.11 -1.50
C ALA A 26 -5.11 -4.50 -2.94
N VAL A 27 -4.20 -4.30 -3.89
CA VAL A 27 -4.44 -4.48 -5.32
C VAL A 27 -3.40 -5.42 -5.92
N MET A 28 -3.78 -6.20 -6.94
CA MET A 28 -2.78 -6.83 -7.81
C MET A 28 -2.33 -5.80 -8.84
N TRP A 29 -1.02 -5.58 -8.92
CA TRP A 29 -0.44 -4.61 -9.82
C TRP A 29 0.79 -5.21 -10.50
N ASP A 30 0.96 -4.88 -11.77
CA ASP A 30 2.04 -5.39 -12.61
C ASP A 30 3.38 -4.64 -12.41
N GLY A 31 3.38 -3.54 -11.65
CA GLY A 31 4.57 -2.74 -11.36
C GLY A 31 4.98 -1.78 -12.48
N ILE A 32 4.35 -1.87 -13.66
CA ILE A 32 4.71 -1.11 -14.87
C ILE A 32 3.62 -0.09 -15.20
N THR A 33 2.34 -0.46 -15.09
CA THR A 33 1.23 0.46 -15.36
C THR A 33 1.26 1.63 -14.39
N ASN A 34 1.21 2.87 -14.90
CA ASN A 34 1.22 4.05 -14.04
C ASN A 34 -0.02 4.06 -13.11
N TYR A 35 0.20 3.73 -11.84
CA TYR A 35 -0.83 3.69 -10.82
C TYR A 35 -0.45 4.68 -9.71
N SER A 36 -1.31 5.66 -9.48
CA SER A 36 -1.15 6.65 -8.41
C SER A 36 -2.30 6.47 -7.41
N PRO A 37 -2.01 6.14 -6.14
CA PRO A 37 -3.04 5.92 -5.14
C PRO A 37 -3.67 7.23 -4.66
N GLY A 38 -3.10 8.39 -5.02
CA GLY A 38 -3.58 9.72 -4.60
C GLY A 38 -2.78 10.31 -3.44
N SER A 39 -3.13 11.55 -3.06
CA SER A 39 -2.41 12.31 -2.03
C SER A 39 -2.52 11.66 -0.64
N GLY A 40 -1.40 11.60 0.08
CA GLY A 40 -1.34 11.02 1.43
C GLY A 40 -1.39 9.48 1.46
N LEU A 41 -1.31 8.84 0.30
CA LEU A 41 -1.26 7.39 0.13
C LEU A 41 0.01 6.99 -0.62
N ALA A 42 0.52 5.80 -0.33
CA ALA A 42 1.62 5.19 -1.04
C ALA A 42 1.37 3.70 -1.24
N LEU A 43 2.10 3.13 -2.19
CA LEU A 43 2.12 1.70 -2.44
C LEU A 43 3.33 1.05 -1.77
N ALA A 44 3.13 -0.16 -1.27
CA ALA A 44 4.22 -1.07 -0.91
C ALA A 44 3.93 -2.46 -1.45
N ALA A 45 4.98 -3.16 -1.90
CA ALA A 45 4.86 -4.53 -2.36
C ALA A 45 4.53 -5.44 -1.16
N ASP A 46 3.52 -6.30 -1.32
CA ASP A 46 3.11 -7.33 -0.36
C ASP A 46 2.95 -8.68 -1.07
N PRO A 47 4.01 -9.22 -1.70
CA PRO A 47 3.92 -10.50 -2.43
C PRO A 47 3.58 -11.68 -1.50
N ALA A 48 3.88 -11.54 -0.20
CA ALA A 48 3.59 -12.55 0.81
C ALA A 48 2.16 -12.46 1.37
N GLY A 49 1.39 -11.42 1.05
CA GLY A 49 0.02 -11.25 1.55
C GLY A 49 -0.06 -11.04 3.07
N GLN A 50 0.98 -10.51 3.70
CA GLN A 50 1.08 -10.37 5.16
C GLN A 50 0.27 -9.18 5.69
N TYR A 51 -0.13 -8.28 4.81
CA TYR A 51 -0.72 -6.99 5.19
C TYR A 51 -2.18 -6.90 4.72
N PRO A 52 -3.17 -7.21 5.59
CA PRO A 52 -4.58 -7.09 5.26
C PRO A 52 -5.07 -5.64 5.29
N ILE A 53 -6.13 -5.35 4.55
CA ILE A 53 -6.84 -4.06 4.60
C ILE A 53 -7.37 -3.83 6.02
N GLY A 54 -7.22 -2.61 6.52
CA GLY A 54 -7.54 -2.25 7.90
C GLY A 54 -6.43 -2.55 8.91
N GLY A 55 -5.37 -3.23 8.47
CA GLY A 55 -4.15 -3.41 9.25
C GLY A 55 -3.23 -2.18 9.21
N SER A 56 -2.04 -2.36 9.78
CA SER A 56 -0.98 -1.36 9.79
C SER A 56 0.27 -1.88 9.11
N TYR A 57 0.86 -1.03 8.28
CA TYR A 57 2.15 -1.23 7.64
C TYR A 57 3.11 -0.16 8.14
N VAL A 58 4.20 -0.59 8.79
CA VAL A 58 5.27 0.32 9.19
C VAL A 58 6.23 0.44 8.02
N ALA A 59 6.09 1.51 7.25
CA ALA A 59 7.04 1.78 6.17
C ALA A 59 8.45 1.96 6.76
N PRO A 60 9.47 1.28 6.21
CA PRO A 60 10.85 1.50 6.66
C PRO A 60 11.24 2.95 6.34
N THR A 61 11.58 3.71 7.38
CA THR A 61 12.17 5.04 7.23
C THR A 61 13.58 4.84 6.68
N SER A 62 13.75 5.02 5.37
CA SER A 62 15.07 5.11 4.73
C SER A 62 15.62 6.52 4.86
#